data_AF-A0A2G2XN06-F1
#
_entry.id   AF-A0A2G2XN06-F1
#
_cell.length_a   1.000
_cell.length_b   1.000
_cell.length_c   1.000
_cell.angle_alpha   90.00
_cell.angle_beta   90.00
_cell.angle_gamma   90.00
#
_symmetry.space_group_name_H-M   'P 1'
#
loop_
_entity.id
_entity.type
_entity.pdbx_description
1 polymer ?
#
loop_
_entity_poly.entity_id
_entity_poly.type
_entity_poly.pdbx_seq_one_letter_code
_entity_poly.pdbx_strand_id
1 'polypeptide(L)'
;MSPAIHQTIYGTDVNIVSNEGFLKNGKDPYLTIMLVGHVFHVFVNGKLAGTVYGPLDNPYLTYSGNVKLRAGVLGSVTLSSLNEGSRDLAKQKWSYKVGLKGESLSLHTLSGNSFVE
;
A
#
# COMPACT_ATOMS: atom_id res chain seq x y z
N MET A 1 0.83 -30.85 0.33
CA MET A 1 1.81 -29.75 0.16
C MET A 1 0.98 -28.47 0.13
N SER A 2 1.02 -27.65 1.19
CA SER A 2 0.20 -26.42 1.24
C SER A 2 0.85 -25.37 0.35
N PRO A 3 0.13 -24.72 -0.60
CA PRO A 3 0.72 -23.65 -1.38
C PRO A 3 1.09 -22.50 -0.45
N ALA A 4 2.37 -22.19 -0.34
CA ALA A 4 2.83 -20.96 0.31
C ALA A 4 2.32 -19.79 -0.53
N ILE A 5 1.26 -19.12 -0.06
CA ILE A 5 0.81 -17.85 -0.61
C ILE A 5 1.92 -16.85 -0.32
N HIS A 6 2.80 -16.62 -1.29
CA HIS A 6 3.86 -15.63 -1.13
C HIS A 6 3.23 -14.24 -1.24
N GLN A 7 3.08 -13.58 -0.09
CA GLN A 7 2.63 -12.19 -0.04
C GLN A 7 3.82 -11.28 -0.32
N THR A 8 3.67 -10.33 -1.24
CA THR A 8 4.69 -9.32 -1.54
C THR A 8 4.19 -7.95 -1.10
N ILE A 9 4.97 -7.29 -0.27
CA ILE A 9 4.73 -5.92 0.18
C ILE A 9 5.58 -5.00 -0.68
N TYR A 10 4.95 -4.00 -1.30
CA TYR A 10 5.64 -2.94 -2.03
C TYR A 10 5.55 -1.64 -1.22
N GLY A 11 6.67 -0.92 -1.15
CA GLY A 11 6.81 0.28 -0.35
C GLY A 11 7.49 1.43 -1.11
N THR A 12 7.02 2.66 -1.02
CA THR A 12 7.70 3.88 -1.50
C THR A 12 7.59 4.96 -0.42
N ASP A 13 8.37 6.03 -0.49
CA ASP A 13 8.16 7.18 0.37
C ASP A 13 7.71 8.39 -0.45
N VAL A 14 6.62 9.03 -0.02
CA VAL A 14 6.14 10.26 -0.66
C VAL A 14 6.43 11.46 0.23
N ASN A 15 7.28 12.36 -0.26
CA ASN A 15 7.49 13.65 0.38
C ASN A 15 6.31 14.60 0.06
N ILE A 16 5.60 15.00 1.11
CA ILE A 16 4.56 16.02 1.10
C ILE A 16 5.13 17.32 1.66
N VAL A 17 5.26 18.33 0.80
CA VAL A 17 5.71 19.66 1.23
C VAL A 17 4.58 20.37 1.98
N SER A 18 4.94 21.17 2.98
CA SER A 18 3.97 21.87 3.85
C SER A 18 3.04 22.84 3.11
N ASN A 19 3.41 23.26 1.91
CA ASN A 19 2.67 24.22 1.10
C ASN A 19 1.60 23.61 0.19
N GLU A 20 1.47 22.27 0.16
CA GLU A 20 0.51 21.54 -0.69
C GLU A 20 -0.92 22.06 -0.48
N GLY A 21 -1.62 22.39 -1.58
CA GLY A 21 -2.96 22.99 -1.51
C GLY A 21 -3.99 22.15 -0.74
N PHE A 22 -3.87 20.83 -0.81
CA PHE A 22 -4.76 19.88 -0.13
C PHE A 22 -4.65 19.97 1.41
N LEU A 23 -3.47 20.34 1.93
CA LEU A 23 -3.27 20.59 3.37
C LEU A 23 -3.98 21.86 3.85
N LYS A 24 -4.14 22.85 2.96
CA LYS A 24 -4.74 24.15 3.27
C LYS A 24 -6.26 24.15 3.15
N ASN A 25 -6.79 23.43 2.17
CA ASN A 25 -8.22 23.42 1.86
C ASN A 25 -8.97 22.24 2.50
N GLY A 26 -8.25 21.31 3.15
CA GLY A 26 -8.82 20.14 3.81
C GLY A 26 -9.39 19.09 2.87
N LYS A 27 -9.16 19.21 1.55
CA LYS A 27 -9.54 18.17 0.57
C LYS A 27 -8.49 17.08 0.59
N ASP A 28 -8.90 15.83 0.69
CA ASP A 28 -7.97 14.72 0.61
C ASP A 28 -7.53 14.47 -0.85
N PRO A 29 -6.23 14.24 -1.12
CA PRO A 29 -5.76 13.88 -2.45
C PRO A 29 -6.35 12.55 -2.92
N TYR A 30 -6.45 12.38 -4.23
CA TYR A 30 -7.01 11.19 -4.85
C TYR A 30 -5.88 10.22 -5.20
N LEU A 31 -6.01 8.95 -4.89
CA LEU A 31 -4.99 7.94 -5.15
C LEU A 31 -5.51 6.94 -6.18
N THR A 32 -4.69 6.64 -7.20
CA THR A 32 -4.93 5.54 -8.14
C THR A 32 -3.77 4.56 -8.13
N ILE A 33 -4.05 3.27 -7.96
CA ILE A 33 -3.08 2.17 -8.03
C ILE A 33 -3.58 1.16 -9.04
N MET A 34 -2.72 0.73 -9.94
CA MET A 34 -2.98 -0.37 -10.87
C MET A 34 -1.98 -1.49 -10.62
N LEU A 35 -2.48 -2.70 -10.40
CA LEU A 35 -1.66 -3.88 -10.14
C LEU A 35 -2.22 -5.09 -10.89
N VAL A 36 -1.34 -6.07 -11.11
CA VAL A 36 -1.74 -7.40 -11.59
C VAL A 36 -1.76 -8.36 -10.40
N GLY A 37 -2.91 -8.98 -10.15
CA GLY A 37 -3.13 -9.94 -9.08
C GLY A 37 -4.62 -10.17 -8.83
N HIS A 38 -4.92 -10.97 -7.82
CA HIS A 38 -6.30 -11.30 -7.45
C HIS A 38 -6.78 -10.51 -6.24
N VAL A 39 -5.86 -10.06 -5.38
CA VAL A 39 -6.16 -9.23 -4.22
C VAL A 39 -4.97 -8.31 -3.94
N PHE A 40 -5.23 -7.05 -3.60
CA PHE A 40 -4.24 -6.23 -2.90
C PHE A 40 -4.90 -5.31 -1.88
N HIS A 41 -4.11 -4.96 -0.86
CA HIS A 41 -4.48 -4.04 0.21
C HIS A 41 -3.67 -2.76 0.07
N VAL A 42 -4.33 -1.62 0.26
CA VAL A 42 -3.70 -0.30 0.22
C VAL A 42 -3.58 0.21 1.65
N PHE A 43 -2.37 0.51 2.07
CA PHE A 43 -2.09 1.12 3.37
C PHE A 43 -1.51 2.52 3.16
N VAL A 44 -1.99 3.49 3.94
CA VAL A 44 -1.48 4.87 3.97
C VAL A 44 -1.12 5.17 5.41
N ASN A 45 0.15 5.51 5.67
CA ASN A 45 0.66 5.75 7.03
C ASN A 45 0.36 4.59 8.00
N GLY A 46 0.51 3.35 7.54
CA GLY A 46 0.23 2.15 8.34
C GLY A 46 -1.26 1.85 8.58
N LYS A 47 -2.19 2.69 8.09
CA LYS A 47 -3.63 2.44 8.19
C LYS A 47 -4.19 1.90 6.87
N LEU A 48 -5.05 0.90 6.94
CA LEU A 48 -5.76 0.38 5.77
C LEU A 48 -6.64 1.48 5.16
N ALA A 49 -6.38 1.79 3.89
CA ALA A 49 -7.14 2.74 3.07
C ALA A 49 -8.14 2.04 2.15
N GLY A 50 -7.86 0.80 1.75
CA GLY A 50 -8.78 0.01 0.92
C GLY A 50 -8.27 -1.39 0.60
N THR A 51 -9.16 -2.22 0.08
CA THR A 51 -8.83 -3.54 -0.46
C THR A 51 -9.55 -3.71 -1.79
N VAL A 52 -8.86 -4.27 -2.77
CA VAL A 52 -9.42 -4.58 -4.09
C VAL A 52 -9.29 -6.07 -4.34
N TYR A 53 -10.38 -6.67 -4.82
CA TYR A 53 -10.47 -8.08 -5.20
C TYR A 53 -10.77 -8.17 -6.69
N GLY A 54 -10.11 -9.11 -7.36
CA GLY A 54 -10.20 -9.33 -8.81
C GLY A 54 -10.70 -10.73 -9.12
N PRO A 55 -11.38 -10.90 -10.25
CA PRO A 55 -11.82 -12.20 -10.69
C PRO A 55 -10.63 -13.04 -11.18
N LEU A 56 -10.75 -14.37 -11.11
CA LEU A 56 -9.64 -15.29 -11.39
C LEU A 56 -9.19 -15.26 -12.87
N ASP A 57 -10.09 -14.87 -13.77
CA ASP A 57 -9.90 -14.79 -15.22
C ASP A 57 -9.36 -13.43 -15.70
N ASN A 58 -9.42 -12.39 -14.86
CA ASN A 58 -8.87 -11.08 -15.16
C ASN A 58 -8.06 -10.54 -13.96
N PRO A 59 -6.72 -10.64 -14.00
CA PRO A 59 -5.87 -10.25 -12.90
C PRO A 59 -5.59 -8.74 -12.84
N TYR A 60 -6.15 -7.91 -13.73
CA TYR A 60 -5.92 -6.47 -13.66
C TYR A 60 -6.83 -5.83 -12.60
N LEU A 61 -6.22 -5.17 -11.62
CA LEU A 61 -6.91 -4.52 -10.53
C LEU A 61 -6.55 -3.05 -10.41
N THR A 62 -7.57 -2.25 -10.12
CA THR A 62 -7.43 -0.81 -9.91
C THR A 62 -8.06 -0.42 -8.57
N TYR A 63 -7.29 0.27 -7.74
CA TYR A 63 -7.81 1.03 -6.60
C TYR A 63 -7.85 2.50 -6.99
N SER A 64 -8.97 3.16 -6.68
CA SER A 64 -9.10 4.61 -6.80
C SER A 64 -9.87 5.16 -5.60
N GLY A 65 -9.31 6.12 -4.87
CA GLY A 65 -9.97 6.68 -3.69
C GLY A 65 -9.22 7.85 -3.05
N ASN A 66 -9.94 8.68 -2.30
CA ASN A 66 -9.33 9.74 -1.51
C ASN A 66 -8.57 9.17 -0.32
N VAL A 67 -7.36 9.69 -0.07
CA VAL A 67 -6.50 9.22 1.02
C VAL A 67 -6.01 10.38 1.87
N LYS A 68 -6.00 10.17 3.19
CA LYS A 68 -5.60 11.20 4.13
C LYS A 68 -4.08 11.24 4.30
N LEU A 69 -3.48 12.33 3.83
CA LEU A 69 -2.04 12.58 3.96
C LEU A 69 -1.75 13.66 4.98
N ARG A 70 -0.52 13.66 5.48
CA ARG A 70 0.02 14.68 6.40
C ARG A 70 1.37 15.15 5.86
N ALA A 71 1.80 16.35 6.25
CA ALA A 71 3.14 16.82 5.92
C ALA A 71 4.21 15.91 6.56
N GLY A 72 5.31 15.66 5.83
CA GLY A 72 6.40 14.78 6.25
C GLY A 72 6.68 13.64 5.27
N VAL A 73 7.52 12.70 5.70
CA VAL A 73 7.82 11.48 4.96
C VAL A 73 6.69 10.49 5.18
N LEU A 74 5.93 10.20 4.12
CA LEU A 74 4.86 9.21 4.16
C LEU A 74 5.38 7.88 3.65
N GLY A 75 5.07 6.79 4.35
CA GLY A 75 5.21 5.44 3.80
C GLY A 75 4.22 5.18 2.66
N SER A 76 4.51 4.15 1.87
CA SER A 76 4.03 3.87 0.51
C SER A 76 2.63 4.27 0.09
N VAL A 77 2.54 5.14 -0.91
CA VAL A 77 1.27 5.50 -1.55
C VAL A 77 1.56 6.01 -2.97
N THR A 78 0.71 5.75 -3.98
CA THR A 78 0.64 6.52 -5.25
C THR A 78 -0.19 7.81 -5.04
N LEU A 79 -0.10 8.89 -5.85
CA LEU A 79 -0.89 10.12 -5.59
C LEU A 79 -1.30 10.91 -6.86
N SER A 80 -2.56 11.31 -6.92
CA SER A 80 -3.15 12.20 -7.93
C SER A 80 -3.81 13.40 -7.22
N SER A 81 -3.20 14.58 -7.27
CA SER A 81 -3.76 15.78 -6.63
C SER A 81 -4.83 16.42 -7.53
N LEU A 82 -5.90 16.93 -6.90
CA LEU A 82 -7.05 17.53 -7.59
C LEU A 82 -6.86 19.00 -7.97
N ASN A 83 -5.73 19.65 -7.62
CA ASN A 83 -5.54 21.08 -7.92
C ASN A 83 -4.11 21.54 -8.29
N GLU A 84 -3.09 20.68 -8.33
CA GLU A 84 -1.71 21.11 -8.69
C GLU A 84 -0.96 20.10 -9.61
N GLY A 85 -1.70 19.30 -10.38
CA GLY A 85 -1.14 18.29 -11.30
C GLY A 85 -1.07 16.89 -10.69
N SER A 86 -1.00 15.88 -11.56
CA SER A 86 -0.87 14.47 -11.17
C SER A 86 0.60 14.13 -10.95
N ARG A 87 0.93 13.41 -9.86
CA ARG A 87 2.30 12.93 -9.62
C ARG A 87 2.37 11.44 -9.97
N ASP A 88 3.06 11.12 -11.06
CA ASP A 88 3.34 9.72 -11.39
C ASP A 88 4.42 9.17 -10.44
N LEU A 89 4.07 8.16 -9.66
CA LEU A 89 4.99 7.54 -8.70
C LEU A 89 5.70 6.29 -9.24
N ALA A 90 5.37 5.85 -10.46
CA ALA A 90 5.99 4.68 -11.06
C ALA A 90 7.53 4.82 -11.18
N LYS A 91 8.01 6.06 -11.31
CA LYS A 91 9.44 6.39 -11.44
C LYS A 91 10.17 6.63 -10.11
N GLN A 92 9.50 6.47 -8.98
CA GLN A 92 10.12 6.65 -7.67
C GLN A 92 10.93 5.42 -7.25
N LYS A 93 11.70 5.57 -6.16
CA LYS A 93 12.41 4.45 -5.55
C LYS A 93 11.42 3.59 -4.77
N TRP A 94 11.32 2.32 -5.16
CA TRP A 94 10.52 1.33 -4.46
C TRP A 94 11.38 0.39 -3.63
N SER A 95 10.82 -0.02 -2.50
CA SER A 95 11.27 -1.14 -1.67
C SER A 95 10.26 -2.26 -1.80
N TYR A 96 10.70 -3.50 -1.61
CA TYR A 96 9.81 -4.65 -1.55
C TYR A 96 10.26 -5.62 -0.48
N LYS A 97 9.30 -6.37 0.05
CA LYS A 97 9.53 -7.47 0.98
C LYS A 97 8.68 -8.65 0.57
N VAL A 98 9.31 -9.80 0.43
CA VAL A 98 8.62 -11.08 0.20
C VAL A 98 8.33 -11.73 1.54
N GLY A 99 7.10 -12.22 1.68
CA GLY A 99 6.58 -12.90 2.85
C GLY A 99 6.21 -11.99 4.02
N LEU A 100 5.43 -12.55 4.94
CA LEU A 100 5.04 -11.87 6.18
C LEU A 100 5.90 -12.29 7.36
N LYS A 101 5.92 -11.45 8.41
CA LYS A 101 6.60 -11.77 9.67
C LYS A 101 6.12 -13.11 10.26
N GLY A 102 4.82 -13.39 10.21
CA GLY A 102 4.26 -14.65 10.70
C GLY A 102 4.70 -15.88 9.89
N GLU A 103 4.92 -15.73 8.59
CA GLU A 103 5.47 -16.80 7.72
C GLU A 103 6.94 -17.06 8.07
N SER A 104 7.75 -16.02 8.22
CA SER A 104 9.15 -16.14 8.64
C SER A 104 9.30 -16.75 10.04
N LEU A 105 8.33 -16.54 10.92
CA LEU A 105 8.30 -17.11 12.27
C LEU A 105 7.63 -18.50 12.31
N SER A 106 7.18 -19.03 11.17
CA SER A 106 6.46 -20.30 11.10
C SER A 106 5.28 -20.39 12.09
N LEU A 107 4.59 -19.28 12.36
CA LEU A 107 3.43 -19.24 13.28
C LEU A 107 2.27 -20.13 12.81
N HIS A 108 2.27 -20.51 11.53
CA HIS A 108 1.33 -21.48 10.97
C HIS A 108 1.62 -22.93 11.41
N THR A 109 2.71 -23.18 12.14
CA THR A 109 3.09 -24.50 12.64
C THR A 109 2.76 -24.64 14.13
N LEU A 110 2.27 -25.82 14.52
CA LEU A 110 1.91 -26.14 15.90
C LEU A 110 3.09 -26.03 16.90
N SER A 111 4.34 -26.04 16.41
CA SER A 111 5.55 -25.97 17.23
C SER A 111 6.08 -24.54 17.46
N GLY A 112 5.53 -23.53 16.78
CA GLY A 112 6.05 -22.15 16.79
C GLY A 112 5.55 -21.25 17.93
N ASN A 113 4.77 -21.78 18.87
CA ASN A 113 4.03 -20.97 19.85
C ASN A 113 4.75 -20.76 21.21
N SER A 114 6.09 -20.86 21.26
CA SER A 114 6.86 -20.79 22.51
C SER A 114 7.52 -19.44 22.83
N PHE A 115 7.18 -18.34 22.15
CA PHE A 115 7.69 -17.01 22.50
C PHE A 115 6.55 -16.08 22.97
N VAL A 116 6.14 -16.29 24.23
CA VAL A 116 5.55 -15.28 25.10
C VAL A 116 6.62 -14.93 26.12
N GLU A 117 7.22 -13.75 26.00
CA GLU A 117 7.45 -12.77 27.08
C GLU A 117 7.82 -11.41 26.46
#